data_AF-A0A8J7TGS7-F1
#
_entry.id   AF-A0A8J7TGS7-F1
#
_cell.length_a   1.000
_cell.length_b   1.000
_cell.length_c   1.000
_cell.angle_alpha   90.00
_cell.angle_beta   90.00
_cell.angle_gamma   90.00
#
_symmetry.space_group_name_H-M   'P 1'
#
loop_
_entity.id
_entity.type
_entity.pdbx_description
1 polymer ?
#
loop_
_entity_poly.entity_id
_entity_poly.type
_entity_poly.pdbx_seq_one_letter_code
_entity_poly.pdbx_strand_id
1 'polypeptide(L)'
;MESHYGYSSDAYSRHVLGEDSSVMARMQKKFWKTKQVLIKATGKKEDEHVVASDADLDAKLEFFRSVQATCTELLKVIEKYQQRITHLSQEENELGLFLRFQAEHDKTKAGNMMDATSKALCTSAKQRLALCTPLHRLHQEVETFRRRAISDSLITVEHMEKARTEYRGALLWMKDVSQELDPDTYKQLEKFRKVSRELEGSLGSHQWAFY
;
A
#
# COMPACT_ATOMS: atom_id res chain seq x y z
N MET A 1 -36.75 24.16 53.52
CA MET A 1 -35.97 25.39 53.34
C MET A 1 -34.51 24.96 53.41
N GLU A 2 -33.88 24.42 52.36
CA GLU A 2 -33.71 24.98 51.00
C GLU A 2 -33.35 26.48 51.06
N SER A 3 -32.22 26.97 50.54
CA SER A 3 -31.67 26.65 49.21
C SER A 3 -30.15 26.87 49.11
N HIS A 4 -29.47 25.94 48.43
CA HIS A 4 -28.11 26.08 47.90
C HIS A 4 -28.14 26.97 46.65
N TYR A 5 -27.38 28.07 46.64
CA TYR A 5 -27.11 28.83 45.41
C TYR A 5 -26.00 28.16 44.60
N GLY A 6 -26.38 27.22 43.73
CA GLY A 6 -25.53 26.72 42.66
C GLY A 6 -25.65 27.65 41.45
N TYR A 7 -24.66 28.52 41.22
CA TYR A 7 -24.59 29.33 40.01
C TYR A 7 -24.22 28.43 38.82
N SER A 8 -25.15 28.33 37.88
CA SER A 8 -25.09 27.54 36.65
C SER A 8 -23.91 27.95 35.77
N SER A 9 -22.80 27.22 35.85
CA SER A 9 -21.65 27.31 34.94
C SER A 9 -21.71 26.29 33.80
N ASP A 10 -22.84 25.60 33.63
CA ASP A 10 -22.96 24.45 32.71
C ASP A 10 -23.74 24.77 31.42
N ALA A 11 -24.31 25.99 31.32
CA ALA A 11 -25.02 26.46 30.14
C ALA A 11 -24.08 27.07 29.07
N TYR A 12 -22.92 27.62 29.47
CA TYR A 12 -22.01 28.28 28.52
C TYR A 12 -21.12 27.30 27.75
N SER A 13 -20.79 26.14 28.35
CA SER A 13 -19.96 25.12 27.72
C SER A 13 -20.70 24.30 26.66
N ARG A 14 -22.05 24.25 26.71
CA ARG A 14 -22.85 23.46 25.78
C ARG A 14 -23.13 24.17 24.45
N HIS A 15 -23.09 25.50 24.41
CA HIS A 15 -23.32 26.30 23.20
C HIS A 15 -22.06 26.53 22.34
N VAL A 16 -20.86 26.18 22.81
CA VAL A 16 -19.61 26.37 22.06
C VAL A 16 -19.18 25.12 21.28
N LEU A 17 -19.80 23.96 21.56
CA LEU A 17 -19.45 22.67 20.94
C LEU A 17 -20.34 22.27 19.75
N GLY A 18 -21.35 23.07 19.40
CA GLY A 18 -22.32 22.69 18.38
C GLY A 18 -22.87 23.89 17.63
N GLU A 19 -22.08 24.46 16.73
CA GLU A 19 -22.54 25.15 15.51
C GLU A 19 -21.35 25.90 14.88
N ASP A 20 -20.61 25.23 14.00
CA ASP A 20 -20.10 25.93 12.80
C ASP A 20 -19.62 25.01 11.66
N SER A 21 -20.43 24.02 11.27
CA SER A 21 -20.23 23.28 10.00
C SER A 21 -20.79 24.04 8.77
N SER A 22 -20.67 25.37 8.80
CA SER A 22 -21.11 26.26 7.73
C SER A 22 -20.65 25.75 6.35
N VAL A 23 -21.51 25.88 5.33
CA VAL A 23 -21.17 25.52 3.94
C VAL A 23 -19.86 26.19 3.51
N MET A 24 -19.60 27.41 4.02
CA MET A 24 -18.36 28.14 3.80
C MET A 24 -17.15 27.44 4.42
N ALA A 25 -17.27 26.89 5.63
CA ALA A 25 -16.19 26.15 6.28
C ALA A 25 -15.85 24.87 5.51
N ARG A 26 -16.87 24.14 5.04
CA ARG A 26 -16.69 22.96 4.17
C ARG A 26 -16.06 23.32 2.83
N MET A 27 -16.44 24.46 2.24
CA MET A 27 -15.88 24.95 0.99
C MET A 27 -14.40 25.34 1.15
N GLN A 28 -14.04 26.02 2.24
CA GLN A 28 -12.66 26.36 2.57
C GLN A 28 -11.79 25.12 2.80
N LYS A 29 -12.28 24.14 3.58
CA LYS A 29 -11.57 22.85 3.77
C LYS A 29 -11.31 22.15 2.44
N LYS A 30 -12.33 22.06 1.58
CA LYS A 30 -12.18 21.48 0.23
C LYS A 30 -11.17 22.26 -0.62
N PHE A 31 -11.22 23.59 -0.59
CA PHE A 31 -10.29 24.43 -1.34
C PHE A 31 -8.84 24.16 -0.94
N TRP A 32 -8.53 24.19 0.35
CA TRP A 32 -7.17 24.01 0.85
C TRP A 32 -6.64 22.58 0.65
N LYS A 33 -7.51 21.58 0.80
CA LYS A 33 -7.19 20.20 0.42
C LYS A 33 -6.82 20.09 -1.06
N THR A 34 -7.66 20.64 -1.94
CA THR A 34 -7.42 20.61 -3.40
C THR A 34 -6.15 21.37 -3.77
N LYS A 35 -5.89 22.51 -3.12
CA LYS A 35 -4.66 23.28 -3.28
C LYS A 35 -3.43 22.46 -2.90
N GLN A 36 -3.47 21.71 -1.80
CA GLN A 36 -2.38 20.81 -1.39
C GLN A 36 -2.14 19.69 -2.41
N VAL A 37 -3.21 19.07 -2.93
CA VAL A 37 -3.09 18.06 -4.00
C VAL A 37 -2.40 18.65 -5.24
N LEU A 38 -2.78 19.87 -5.63
CA LEU A 38 -2.17 20.55 -6.78
C LEU A 38 -0.70 20.89 -6.54
N ILE A 39 -0.33 21.34 -5.34
CA ILE A 39 1.07 21.62 -4.97
C ILE A 39 1.92 20.36 -5.11
N LYS A 40 1.46 19.23 -4.53
CA LYS A 40 2.12 17.92 -4.66
C LYS A 40 2.26 17.50 -6.13
N ALA A 41 1.20 17.65 -6.93
CA ALA A 41 1.20 17.27 -8.34
C ALA A 41 2.07 18.16 -9.25
N THR A 42 2.20 19.45 -8.91
CA THR A 42 2.98 20.43 -9.72
C THR A 42 4.43 20.55 -9.28
N GLY A 43 4.85 19.84 -8.21
CA GLY A 43 6.22 19.87 -7.70
C GLY A 43 6.64 21.23 -7.15
N LYS A 44 5.67 22.08 -6.74
CA LYS A 44 5.99 23.37 -6.11
C LYS A 44 6.70 23.13 -4.78
N LYS A 45 7.66 23.99 -4.43
CA LYS A 45 8.42 23.88 -3.18
C LYS A 45 7.47 23.91 -1.98
N GLU A 46 7.50 22.84 -1.18
CA GLU A 46 6.73 22.70 0.04
C GLU A 46 7.53 23.16 1.26
N ASP A 47 6.86 23.29 2.40
CA ASP A 47 7.49 23.64 3.67
C ASP A 47 8.46 22.52 4.11
N GLU A 48 9.71 22.88 4.36
CA GLU A 48 10.81 21.94 4.62
C GLU A 48 10.58 21.11 5.89
N HIS A 49 9.98 21.68 6.92
CA HIS A 49 9.67 20.94 8.16
C HIS A 49 8.57 19.91 7.94
N VAL A 50 7.58 20.22 7.09
CA VAL A 50 6.51 19.28 6.75
C VAL A 50 7.07 18.14 5.91
N VAL A 51 7.96 18.42 4.96
CA VAL A 51 8.64 17.38 4.17
C VAL A 51 9.53 16.50 5.05
N ALA A 52 10.31 17.08 5.95
CA ALA A 52 11.16 16.34 6.87
C ALA A 52 10.34 15.45 7.82
N SER A 53 9.18 15.93 8.28
CA SER A 53 8.27 15.16 9.12
C SER A 53 7.65 13.96 8.40
N ASP A 54 7.43 14.04 7.08
CA ASP A 54 6.85 12.96 6.27
C ASP A 54 7.89 11.92 5.83
N ALA A 55 9.19 12.20 5.96
CA ALA A 55 10.26 11.40 5.33
C ALA A 55 10.26 9.91 5.74
N ASP A 56 10.06 9.61 7.03
CA ASP A 56 9.98 8.22 7.51
C ASP A 56 8.74 7.48 6.97
N LEU A 57 7.61 8.19 6.86
CA LEU A 57 6.39 7.65 6.29
C LEU A 57 6.55 7.38 4.79
N ASP A 58 7.14 8.32 4.05
CA ASP A 58 7.38 8.17 2.62
C ASP A 58 8.31 6.97 2.33
N ALA A 59 9.35 6.76 3.13
CA ALA A 59 10.21 5.58 3.03
C ALA A 59 9.44 4.26 3.25
N LYS A 60 8.53 4.21 4.23
CA LYS A 60 7.66 3.05 4.47
C LYS A 60 6.69 2.81 3.32
N LEU A 61 6.14 3.86 2.71
CA LEU A 61 5.25 3.77 1.56
C LEU A 61 5.97 3.27 0.31
N GLU A 62 7.20 3.73 0.07
CA GLU A 62 8.05 3.22 -1.01
C GLU A 62 8.35 1.74 -0.80
N PHE A 63 8.71 1.34 0.42
CA PHE A 63 8.91 -0.06 0.76
C PHE A 63 7.65 -0.89 0.50
N PHE A 64 6.49 -0.42 0.95
CA PHE A 64 5.22 -1.10 0.70
C PHE A 64 4.96 -1.28 -0.79
N ARG A 65 5.10 -0.23 -1.60
CA ARG A 65 4.94 -0.30 -3.06
C ARG A 65 5.92 -1.29 -3.70
N SER A 66 7.15 -1.35 -3.21
CA SER A 66 8.15 -2.33 -3.65
C SER A 66 7.68 -3.76 -3.37
N VAL A 67 7.14 -4.03 -2.18
CA VAL A 67 6.53 -5.34 -1.85
C VAL A 67 5.39 -5.69 -2.82
N GLN A 68 4.49 -4.74 -3.13
CA GLN A 68 3.40 -4.96 -4.08
C GLN A 68 3.91 -5.34 -5.48
N ALA A 69 4.90 -4.59 -5.98
CA ALA A 69 5.48 -4.81 -7.30
C ALA A 69 6.22 -6.15 -7.36
N THR A 70 7.07 -6.42 -6.37
CA THR A 70 7.90 -7.64 -6.35
C THR A 70 7.08 -8.91 -6.17
N CYS A 71 5.99 -8.90 -5.39
CA CYS A 71 5.06 -10.04 -5.34
C CYS A 71 4.40 -10.32 -6.71
N THR A 72 4.04 -9.27 -7.45
CA THR A 72 3.47 -9.42 -8.79
C THR A 72 4.47 -9.99 -9.78
N GLU A 73 5.72 -9.52 -9.74
CA GLU A 73 6.79 -10.06 -10.58
C GLU A 73 7.14 -11.50 -10.20
N LEU A 74 7.14 -11.83 -8.91
CA LEU A 74 7.37 -13.19 -8.44
C LEU A 74 6.34 -14.19 -9.01
N LEU A 75 5.06 -13.81 -9.03
CA LEU A 75 4.01 -14.64 -9.65
C LEU A 75 4.29 -14.92 -11.13
N LYS A 76 4.64 -13.89 -11.91
CA LYS A 76 5.00 -14.03 -13.33
C LYS A 76 6.20 -14.97 -13.53
N VAL A 77 7.21 -14.84 -12.67
CA VAL A 77 8.40 -15.70 -12.72
C VAL A 77 8.05 -17.15 -12.41
N ILE A 78 7.22 -17.40 -11.39
CA ILE A 78 6.76 -18.75 -11.04
C ILE A 78 5.98 -19.38 -12.20
N GLU A 79 5.02 -18.67 -12.79
CA GLU A 79 4.24 -19.15 -13.95
C GLU A 79 5.13 -19.52 -15.13
N LYS A 80 6.08 -18.62 -15.48
CA LYS A 80 7.04 -18.87 -16.55
C LYS A 80 7.94 -20.07 -16.25
N TYR A 81 8.32 -20.27 -14.99
CA TYR A 81 9.13 -21.39 -14.58
C TYR A 81 8.36 -22.72 -14.66
N GLN A 82 7.09 -22.75 -14.24
CA GLN A 82 6.21 -23.91 -14.38
C GLN A 82 6.05 -24.33 -15.85
N GLN A 83 5.81 -23.37 -16.75
CA GLN A 83 5.70 -23.64 -18.18
C GLN A 83 6.99 -24.25 -18.73
N ARG A 84 8.15 -23.65 -18.39
CA ARG A 84 9.46 -24.12 -18.84
C ARG A 84 9.81 -25.51 -18.32
N ILE A 85 9.56 -25.77 -17.04
CA ILE A 85 9.80 -27.09 -16.45
C ILE A 85 8.95 -28.16 -17.13
N THR A 86 7.67 -27.86 -17.35
CA THR A 86 6.73 -28.81 -17.95
C THR A 86 7.17 -29.16 -19.36
N HIS A 87 7.42 -28.15 -20.19
CA HIS A 87 7.86 -28.33 -21.57
C HIS A 87 9.21 -29.06 -21.66
N LEU A 88 10.22 -28.63 -20.90
CA LEU A 88 11.53 -29.30 -20.88
C LEU A 88 11.43 -30.78 -20.47
N SER A 89 10.55 -31.08 -19.51
CA SER A 89 10.36 -32.46 -19.05
C SER A 89 9.61 -33.32 -20.06
N GLN A 90 8.72 -32.73 -20.86
CA GLN A 90 8.07 -33.41 -21.98
C GLN A 90 9.10 -33.79 -23.05
N GLU A 91 9.88 -32.82 -23.53
CA GLU A 91 10.93 -33.04 -24.54
C GLU A 91 11.98 -34.06 -24.08
N GLU A 92 12.44 -33.95 -22.83
CA GLU A 92 13.41 -34.91 -22.27
C GLU A 92 12.82 -36.32 -22.13
N ASN A 93 11.54 -36.43 -21.76
CA ASN A 93 10.85 -37.72 -21.67
C ASN A 93 10.64 -38.33 -23.06
N GLU A 94 10.28 -37.54 -24.07
CA GLU A 94 10.14 -38.00 -25.46
C GLU A 94 11.46 -38.52 -26.02
N LEU A 95 12.57 -37.80 -25.79
CA LEU A 95 13.90 -38.29 -26.14
C LEU A 95 14.25 -39.59 -25.40
N GLY A 96 13.93 -39.68 -24.11
CA GLY A 96 14.11 -40.90 -23.33
C GLY A 96 13.31 -42.09 -23.90
N LEU A 97 12.06 -41.87 -24.30
CA LEU A 97 11.23 -42.90 -24.93
C LEU A 97 11.77 -43.33 -26.30
N PHE A 98 12.24 -42.37 -27.10
CA PHE A 98 12.87 -42.64 -28.39
C PHE A 98 14.12 -43.51 -28.23
N LEU A 99 15.02 -43.16 -27.32
CA LEU A 99 16.23 -43.95 -27.08
C LEU A 99 15.90 -45.36 -26.58
N ARG A 100 14.83 -45.52 -25.78
CA ARG A 100 14.36 -46.85 -25.36
C ARG A 100 13.95 -47.70 -26.53
N PHE A 101 13.15 -47.13 -27.43
CA PHE A 101 12.67 -47.82 -28.62
C PHE A 101 13.85 -48.25 -29.53
N GLN A 102 14.84 -47.39 -29.71
CA GLN A 102 16.04 -47.74 -30.48
C GLN A 102 16.88 -48.84 -29.79
N ALA A 103 17.03 -48.76 -28.47
CA ALA A 103 17.75 -49.77 -27.69
C ALA A 103 17.14 -51.17 -27.78
N GLU A 104 15.81 -51.29 -27.93
CA GLU A 104 15.13 -52.58 -28.10
C GLU A 104 15.58 -53.30 -29.38
N HIS A 105 15.92 -52.54 -30.43
CA HIS A 105 16.32 -53.01 -31.75
C HIS A 105 17.84 -53.16 -31.93
N ASP A 106 18.66 -52.59 -31.03
CA ASP A 106 20.13 -52.66 -31.07
C ASP A 106 20.67 -53.54 -29.94
N LYS A 107 21.20 -54.73 -30.29
CA LYS A 107 21.79 -55.67 -29.32
C LYS A 107 23.27 -55.43 -29.03
N THR A 108 23.85 -54.36 -29.57
CA THR A 108 25.25 -54.00 -29.33
C THR A 108 25.42 -53.23 -28.01
N LYS A 109 26.67 -52.87 -27.68
CA LYS A 109 26.97 -51.99 -26.56
C LYS A 109 26.29 -50.61 -26.69
N ALA A 110 26.05 -50.14 -27.92
CA ALA A 110 25.37 -48.87 -28.15
C ALA A 110 23.90 -48.95 -27.68
N GLY A 111 23.19 -50.04 -27.98
CA GLY A 111 21.83 -50.27 -27.46
C GLY A 111 21.76 -50.27 -25.93
N ASN A 112 22.71 -50.94 -25.25
CA ASN A 112 22.79 -50.90 -23.78
C ASN A 112 23.02 -49.47 -23.24
N MET A 113 23.84 -48.67 -23.92
CA MET A 113 24.06 -47.27 -23.56
C MET A 113 22.80 -46.41 -23.80
N MET A 114 22.07 -46.67 -24.88
CA MET A 114 20.80 -45.99 -25.18
C MET A 114 19.73 -46.30 -24.12
N ASP A 115 19.58 -47.56 -23.68
CA ASP A 115 18.64 -47.93 -22.61
C ASP A 115 19.00 -47.28 -21.27
N ALA A 116 20.29 -47.28 -20.90
CA ALA A 116 20.76 -46.60 -19.70
C ALA A 116 20.48 -45.08 -19.76
N THR A 117 20.73 -44.45 -20.91
CA THR A 117 20.47 -43.02 -21.14
C THR A 117 18.96 -42.73 -21.09
N SER A 118 18.14 -43.58 -21.71
CA SER A 118 16.68 -43.51 -21.68
C SER A 118 16.15 -43.48 -20.24
N LYS A 119 16.59 -44.43 -19.40
CA LYS A 119 16.21 -44.51 -17.99
C LYS A 119 16.61 -43.25 -17.23
N ALA A 120 17.81 -42.74 -17.47
CA ALA A 120 18.29 -41.50 -16.85
C ALA A 120 17.42 -40.29 -17.23
N LEU A 121 17.16 -40.08 -18.53
CA LEU A 121 16.33 -38.98 -19.04
C LEU A 121 14.89 -39.06 -18.53
N CYS A 122 14.25 -40.24 -18.59
CA CYS A 122 12.89 -40.41 -18.08
C CYS A 122 12.81 -40.18 -16.56
N THR A 123 13.83 -40.59 -15.81
CA THR A 123 13.87 -40.37 -14.36
C THR A 123 14.09 -38.89 -14.03
N SER A 124 15.02 -38.23 -14.71
CA SER A 124 15.28 -36.79 -14.64
C SER A 124 14.00 -35.98 -14.92
N ALA A 125 13.31 -36.27 -16.02
CA ALA A 125 12.05 -35.63 -16.38
C ALA A 125 10.97 -35.79 -15.31
N LYS A 126 10.78 -37.00 -14.77
CA LYS A 126 9.83 -37.27 -13.68
C LYS A 126 10.16 -36.51 -12.40
N GLN A 127 11.43 -36.46 -12.02
CA GLN A 127 11.88 -35.71 -10.84
C GLN A 127 11.62 -34.21 -11.02
N ARG A 128 11.86 -33.66 -12.22
CA ARG A 128 11.58 -32.26 -12.50
C ARG A 128 10.08 -31.95 -12.47
N LEU A 129 9.23 -32.84 -13.00
CA LEU A 129 7.77 -32.70 -12.92
C LEU A 129 7.24 -32.76 -11.48
N ALA A 130 7.92 -33.45 -10.57
CA ALA A 130 7.55 -33.44 -9.15
C ALA A 130 7.64 -32.04 -8.52
N LEU A 131 8.38 -31.11 -9.13
CA LEU A 131 8.44 -29.70 -8.71
C LEU A 131 7.19 -28.90 -9.09
N CYS A 132 6.35 -29.38 -10.01
CA CYS A 132 5.15 -28.65 -10.42
C CYS A 132 4.18 -28.42 -9.24
N THR A 133 4.02 -29.42 -8.37
CA THR A 133 3.15 -29.33 -7.18
C THR A 133 3.62 -28.25 -6.19
N PRO A 134 4.86 -28.25 -5.68
CA PRO A 134 5.31 -27.19 -4.79
C PRO A 134 5.35 -25.81 -5.46
N LEU A 135 5.65 -25.71 -6.77
CA LEU A 135 5.57 -24.44 -7.49
C LEU A 135 4.14 -23.90 -7.59
N HIS A 136 3.17 -24.78 -7.83
CA HIS A 136 1.75 -24.38 -7.87
C HIS A 136 1.28 -23.89 -6.51
N ARG A 137 1.67 -24.59 -5.44
CA ARG A 137 1.39 -24.15 -4.08
C ARG A 137 2.02 -22.79 -3.77
N LEU A 138 3.30 -22.59 -4.14
CA LEU A 138 3.98 -21.30 -3.94
C LEU A 138 3.26 -20.16 -4.66
N HIS A 139 2.84 -20.39 -5.92
CA HIS A 139 2.05 -19.41 -6.67
C HIS A 139 0.76 -19.03 -5.93
N GLN A 140 0.01 -20.02 -5.46
CA GLN A 140 -1.24 -19.79 -4.71
C GLN A 140 -1.00 -19.02 -3.41
N GLU A 141 0.06 -19.34 -2.67
CA GLU A 141 0.41 -18.67 -1.41
C GLU A 141 0.78 -17.20 -1.64
N VAL A 142 1.60 -16.90 -2.65
CA VAL A 142 1.95 -15.53 -3.03
C VAL A 142 0.73 -14.76 -3.52
N GLU A 143 -0.12 -15.39 -4.33
CA GLU A 143 -1.33 -14.74 -4.83
C GLU A 143 -2.33 -14.45 -3.71
N THR A 144 -2.45 -15.36 -2.74
CA THR A 144 -3.29 -15.16 -1.56
C THR A 144 -2.75 -14.02 -0.70
N PHE A 145 -1.44 -13.99 -0.45
CA PHE A 145 -0.80 -12.88 0.26
C PHE A 145 -1.08 -11.53 -0.41
N ARG A 146 -0.97 -11.48 -1.75
CA ARG A 146 -1.25 -10.27 -2.52
C ARG A 146 -2.72 -9.85 -2.44
N ARG A 147 -3.66 -10.76 -2.67
CA ARG A 147 -5.10 -10.46 -2.66
C ARG A 147 -5.66 -10.14 -1.28
N ARG A 148 -5.01 -10.63 -0.22
CA ARG A 148 -5.46 -10.44 1.16
C ARG A 148 -4.61 -9.41 1.88
N ALA A 149 -3.40 -9.77 2.28
CA ALA A 149 -2.58 -8.94 3.16
C ALA A 149 -2.20 -7.60 2.50
N ILE A 150 -1.77 -7.64 1.24
CA ILE A 150 -1.40 -6.42 0.51
C ILE A 150 -2.63 -5.55 0.22
N SER A 151 -3.73 -6.14 -0.27
CA SER A 151 -4.95 -5.39 -0.56
C SER A 151 -5.57 -4.77 0.69
N ASP A 152 -5.57 -5.47 1.82
CA ASP A 152 -6.05 -4.95 3.10
C ASP A 152 -5.18 -3.79 3.59
N SER A 153 -3.85 -3.97 3.58
CA SER A 153 -2.90 -2.90 3.94
C SER A 153 -3.04 -1.68 3.04
N LEU A 154 -3.35 -1.87 1.75
CA LEU A 154 -3.55 -0.78 0.80
C LEU A 154 -4.73 0.11 1.20
N ILE A 155 -5.84 -0.46 1.69
CA ILE A 155 -7.00 0.32 2.16
C ILE A 155 -6.59 1.23 3.32
N THR A 156 -5.82 0.71 4.28
CA THR A 156 -5.32 1.49 5.42
C THR A 156 -4.36 2.59 4.95
N VAL A 157 -3.44 2.27 4.04
CA VAL A 157 -2.52 3.24 3.44
C VAL A 157 -3.27 4.36 2.70
N GLU A 158 -4.33 4.04 1.95
CA GLU A 158 -5.15 5.03 1.24
C GLU A 158 -5.88 5.98 2.20
N HIS A 159 -6.45 5.45 3.29
CA HIS A 159 -7.06 6.27 4.33
C HIS A 159 -6.02 7.19 4.99
N MET A 160 -4.85 6.66 5.30
CA MET A 160 -3.74 7.42 5.89
C MET A 160 -3.24 8.52 4.94
N GLU A 161 -2.98 8.22 3.66
CA GLU A 161 -2.57 9.22 2.64
C GLU A 161 -3.62 10.34 2.47
N LYS A 162 -4.91 10.00 2.58
CA LYS A 162 -6.00 10.97 2.56
C LYS A 162 -5.96 11.87 3.80
N ALA A 163 -5.78 11.29 4.99
CA ALA A 163 -5.67 12.05 6.25
C ALA A 163 -4.44 12.97 6.24
N ARG A 164 -3.28 12.48 5.79
CA ARG A 164 -2.05 13.26 5.56
C ARG A 164 -2.30 14.45 4.63
N THR A 165 -2.96 14.23 3.50
CA THR A 165 -3.29 15.31 2.55
C THR A 165 -4.20 16.35 3.16
N GLU A 166 -5.19 15.94 3.95
CA GLU A 166 -6.10 16.83 4.67
C GLU A 166 -5.36 17.66 5.73
N TYR A 167 -4.50 17.01 6.53
CA TYR A 167 -3.66 17.66 7.54
C TYR A 167 -2.73 18.70 6.92
N ARG A 168 -2.04 18.35 5.82
CA ARG A 168 -1.16 19.29 5.10
C ARG A 168 -1.95 20.45 4.49
N GLY A 169 -3.15 20.21 3.98
CA GLY A 169 -4.05 21.27 3.54
C GLY A 169 -4.44 22.23 4.68
N ALA A 170 -4.73 21.70 5.86
CA ALA A 170 -5.04 22.51 7.04
C ALA A 170 -3.82 23.31 7.55
N LEU A 171 -2.61 22.74 7.53
CA LEU A 171 -1.38 23.46 7.85
C LEU A 171 -1.11 24.61 6.88
N LEU A 172 -1.31 24.38 5.57
CA LEU A 172 -1.22 25.44 4.57
C LEU A 172 -2.22 26.56 4.84
N TRP A 173 -3.45 26.21 5.20
CA TRP A 173 -4.48 27.19 5.56
C TRP A 173 -4.09 27.99 6.80
N MET A 174 -3.55 27.33 7.83
CA MET A 174 -3.10 28.02 9.04
C MET A 174 -1.94 28.97 8.75
N LYS A 175 -0.99 28.56 7.92
CA LYS A 175 0.14 29.40 7.50
C LYS A 175 -0.33 30.65 6.79
N ASP A 176 -1.27 30.52 5.85
CA ASP A 176 -1.86 31.62 5.09
C ASP A 176 -2.58 32.62 6.02
N VAL A 177 -3.46 32.13 6.90
CA VAL A 177 -4.20 32.98 7.86
C VAL A 177 -3.27 33.63 8.88
N SER A 178 -2.20 32.94 9.30
CA SER A 178 -1.23 33.47 10.27
C SER A 178 -0.33 34.56 9.69
N GLN A 179 -0.08 34.56 8.37
CA GLN A 179 0.70 35.60 7.70
C GLN A 179 -0.10 36.88 7.46
N GLU A 180 -1.43 36.76 7.40
CA GLU A 180 -2.36 37.89 7.26
C GLU A 180 -2.82 38.47 8.61
N LEU A 181 -2.36 37.93 9.74
CA LEU A 181 -2.87 38.26 11.07
C LEU A 181 -2.31 39.61 11.57
N ASP A 182 -3.12 40.66 11.48
CA ASP A 182 -2.94 41.93 12.18
C ASP A 182 -3.60 41.82 13.57
N PRO A 183 -2.85 41.88 14.69
CA PRO A 183 -3.35 41.63 16.04
C PRO A 183 -4.56 42.50 16.44
N ASP A 184 -4.74 43.65 15.79
CA ASP A 184 -5.80 44.61 16.09
C ASP A 184 -7.16 44.27 15.45
N THR A 185 -7.28 43.18 14.68
CA THR A 185 -8.54 42.80 14.02
C THR A 185 -9.16 41.53 14.61
N TYR A 186 -10.14 41.68 15.51
CA TYR A 186 -10.88 40.58 16.18
C TYR A 186 -11.37 39.46 15.23
N LYS A 187 -11.76 39.80 13.99
CA LYS A 187 -12.21 38.85 12.97
C LYS A 187 -11.12 37.88 12.48
N GLN A 188 -9.86 38.30 12.52
CA GLN A 188 -8.74 37.43 12.13
C GLN A 188 -8.38 36.45 13.25
N LEU A 189 -8.51 36.86 14.52
CA LEU A 189 -8.37 35.97 15.67
C LEU A 189 -9.39 34.81 15.65
N GLU A 190 -10.63 35.10 15.26
CA GLU A 190 -11.69 34.10 15.16
C GLU A 190 -11.44 33.10 14.02
N LYS A 191 -10.92 33.58 12.88
CA LYS A 191 -10.43 32.72 11.78
C LYS A 191 -9.29 31.82 12.25
N PHE A 192 -8.32 32.36 12.99
CA PHE A 192 -7.21 31.57 13.53
C PHE A 192 -7.71 30.45 14.45
N ARG A 193 -8.57 30.76 15.42
CA ARG A 193 -9.19 29.75 16.31
C ARG A 193 -9.97 28.67 15.56
N LYS A 194 -10.61 29.02 14.45
CA LYS A 194 -11.34 28.07 13.61
C LYS A 194 -10.38 27.09 12.91
N VAL A 195 -9.28 27.60 12.37
CA VAL A 195 -8.26 26.76 11.73
C VAL A 195 -7.52 25.90 12.75
N SER A 196 -7.23 26.41 13.95
CA SER A 196 -6.63 25.62 15.04
C SER A 196 -7.49 24.42 15.43
N ARG A 197 -8.82 24.60 15.56
CA ARG A 197 -9.75 23.49 15.86
C ARG A 197 -9.80 22.44 14.75
N GLU A 198 -9.76 22.86 13.49
CA GLU A 198 -9.72 21.93 12.35
C GLU A 198 -8.38 21.17 12.30
N LEU A 199 -7.28 21.85 12.64
CA LEU A 199 -5.96 21.23 12.78
C LEU A 199 -5.93 20.19 13.88
N GLU A 200 -6.43 20.50 15.08
CA GLU A 200 -6.54 19.56 16.19
C GLU A 200 -7.37 18.31 15.82
N GLY A 201 -8.51 18.51 15.14
CA GLY A 201 -9.33 17.40 14.64
C GLY A 201 -8.61 16.55 13.58
N SER A 202 -7.94 17.20 12.63
CA SER A 202 -7.17 16.51 11.58
C SER A 202 -5.93 15.79 12.13
N LEU A 203 -5.27 16.35 13.16
CA LEU A 203 -4.13 15.76 13.86
C LEU A 203 -4.55 14.50 14.62
N GLY A 204 -5.72 14.53 15.26
CA GLY A 204 -6.31 13.35 15.89
C GLY A 204 -6.57 12.24 14.86
N SER A 205 -7.23 12.55 13.75
CA SER A 205 -7.44 11.56 12.66
C SER A 205 -6.13 11.08 12.01
N HIS A 206 -5.11 11.94 11.93
CA HIS A 206 -3.78 11.58 11.47
C HIS A 206 -3.13 10.59 12.45
N GLN A 207 -3.09 10.88 13.77
CA GLN A 207 -2.52 9.99 14.79
C GLN A 207 -3.23 8.63 14.89
N TRP A 208 -4.56 8.58 14.78
CA TRP A 208 -5.32 7.32 14.76
C TRP A 208 -5.09 6.50 13.49
N ALA A 209 -4.56 7.07 12.41
CA ALA A 209 -4.18 6.33 11.21
C ALA A 209 -2.82 5.62 11.32
N PHE A 210 -2.07 5.84 12.42
CA PHE A 210 -0.80 5.18 12.72
C PHE A 210 -0.91 4.06 13.79
N TYR A 211 -2.12 3.76 14.28
CA TYR A 211 -2.43 2.67 15.22
C TYR A 211 -3.52 1.78 14.65
#